data_AF-A0A8H7UE80-F1
#
_entry.id   AF-A0A8H7UE80-F1
#
_cell.length_a   1.000
_cell.length_b   1.000
_cell.length_c   1.000
_cell.angle_alpha   90.00
_cell.angle_beta   90.00
_cell.angle_gamma   90.00
#
_symmetry.space_group_name_H-M   'P 1'
#
loop_
_entity.id
_entity.type
_entity.pdbx_description
1 polymer ?
#
loop_
_entity_poly.entity_id
_entity_poly.type
_entity_poly.pdbx_seq_one_letter_code
_entity_poly.pdbx_strand_id
1 'polypeptide(L)'
;MTDKGELNNLTDNRPHQGVVLRTNPLKTTDITSLPEVSDKSGNGTAPLWIALDEIQDPQNLGSIIRLRRTAYFFAVDGIVVCTKNSAPLSGVVSRVSAGALECMDIYSASQLPKLLKNSKANGWQVIGAAGRDAKDASEGNHQSLSSLHTSESLINVNQPRILVLGNEGTGLRRNVQAVCDSFLGIDRLQQDDRPGSVDSLNVGVATGILISHLKTK
;
A
#
# COMPACT_ATOMS: atom_id res chain seq x y z
N MET A 1 -32.77 -20.52 9.65
CA MET A 1 -31.93 -20.83 8.47
C MET A 1 -32.58 -20.16 7.28
N THR A 2 -31.81 -19.37 6.55
CA THR A 2 -32.28 -18.59 5.40
C THR A 2 -32.02 -19.37 4.11
N ASP A 3 -32.89 -19.25 3.10
CA ASP A 3 -32.71 -19.95 1.82
C ASP A 3 -31.51 -19.39 1.02
N LYS A 4 -30.92 -20.24 0.16
CA LYS A 4 -29.79 -19.88 -0.70
C LYS A 4 -30.12 -18.71 -1.62
N GLY A 5 -31.37 -18.59 -2.10
CA GLY A 5 -31.80 -17.48 -2.95
C GLY A 5 -31.74 -16.13 -2.22
N GLU A 6 -32.14 -16.10 -0.95
CA GLU A 6 -32.10 -14.90 -0.13
C GLU A 6 -30.65 -14.51 0.23
N LEU A 7 -29.78 -15.49 0.51
CA LEU A 7 -28.35 -15.23 0.69
C LEU A 7 -27.68 -14.67 -0.57
N ASN A 8 -28.04 -15.20 -1.75
CA ASN A 8 -27.56 -14.67 -3.03
C ASN A 8 -28.01 -13.22 -3.25
N ASN A 9 -29.25 -12.89 -2.89
CA ASN A 9 -29.75 -11.51 -2.99
C ASN A 9 -29.00 -10.57 -2.04
N LEU A 10 -28.68 -11.02 -0.82
CA LEU A 10 -27.92 -10.23 0.15
C LEU A 10 -26.46 -10.01 -0.25
N THR A 11 -25.89 -10.85 -1.12
CA THR A 11 -24.49 -10.76 -1.56
C THR A 11 -24.31 -10.31 -3.01
N ASP A 12 -25.36 -9.86 -3.69
CA ASP A 12 -25.33 -9.56 -5.13
C ASP A 12 -24.78 -10.73 -5.97
N ASN A 13 -25.24 -11.96 -5.66
CA ASN A 13 -24.76 -13.23 -6.23
C ASN A 13 -23.26 -13.52 -6.00
N ARG A 14 -22.59 -12.79 -5.09
CA ARG A 14 -21.20 -13.11 -4.74
C ARG A 14 -21.14 -14.38 -3.89
N PRO A 15 -20.05 -15.16 -4.02
CA PRO A 15 -19.92 -16.41 -3.27
C PRO A 15 -19.95 -16.16 -1.76
N HIS A 16 -20.97 -16.70 -1.08
CA HIS A 16 -21.22 -16.49 0.35
C HIS A 16 -20.90 -17.72 1.21
N GLN A 17 -20.61 -18.87 0.60
CA GLN A 17 -20.26 -20.13 1.30
C GLN A 17 -21.29 -20.56 2.38
N GLY A 18 -22.56 -20.19 2.19
CA GLY A 18 -23.66 -20.54 3.09
C GLY A 18 -23.84 -19.64 4.31
N VAL A 19 -23.02 -18.60 4.51
CA VAL A 19 -23.10 -17.72 5.70
C VAL A 19 -22.94 -16.26 5.29
N VAL A 20 -23.81 -15.39 5.81
CA VAL A 20 -23.74 -13.92 5.61
C VAL A 20 -23.91 -13.23 6.96
N LEU A 21 -23.09 -12.23 7.22
CA LEU A 21 -23.17 -11.38 8.40
C LEU A 21 -23.42 -9.94 7.95
N ARG A 22 -24.48 -9.32 8.47
CA ARG A 22 -24.73 -7.89 8.30
C ARG A 22 -24.10 -7.16 9.47
N THR A 23 -23.17 -6.27 9.17
CA THR A 23 -22.38 -5.55 10.18
C THR A 23 -22.48 -4.03 9.97
N ASN A 24 -22.06 -3.28 10.99
CA ASN A 24 -21.88 -1.84 10.85
C ASN A 24 -20.64 -1.54 9.98
N PRO A 25 -20.60 -0.38 9.29
CA PRO A 25 -19.41 0.02 8.54
C PRO A 25 -18.18 0.07 9.43
N LEU A 26 -17.06 -0.41 8.89
CA LEU A 26 -15.75 -0.27 9.52
C LEU A 26 -15.37 1.20 9.58
N LYS A 27 -14.86 1.62 10.73
CA LYS A 27 -14.38 2.99 10.94
C LYS A 27 -12.90 3.05 10.62
N THR A 28 -12.51 4.04 9.84
CA THR A 28 -11.11 4.43 9.71
C THR A 28 -10.80 5.59 10.65
N THR A 29 -9.59 5.62 11.17
CA THR A 29 -9.12 6.75 11.98
C THR A 29 -8.43 7.75 11.06
N ASP A 30 -8.97 8.97 10.97
CA ASP A 30 -8.33 10.03 10.18
C ASP A 30 -7.07 10.52 10.88
N ILE A 31 -5.97 10.58 10.13
CA ILE A 31 -4.67 11.01 10.64
C ILE A 31 -4.05 12.06 9.72
N THR A 32 -3.32 12.99 10.32
CA THR A 32 -2.65 14.10 9.64
C THR A 32 -1.13 13.96 9.64
N SER A 33 -0.59 13.10 10.49
CA SER A 33 0.81 12.72 10.58
C SER A 33 0.94 11.34 11.23
N LEU A 34 2.00 10.61 10.88
CA LEU A 34 2.38 9.43 11.64
C LEU A 34 2.92 9.83 13.02
N PRO A 35 2.78 8.96 14.04
CA PRO A 35 3.32 9.22 15.36
C PRO A 35 4.82 9.52 15.29
N GLU A 36 5.27 10.41 16.17
CA GLU A 36 6.71 10.64 16.36
C GLU A 36 7.38 9.33 16.75
N VAL A 37 8.51 9.06 16.10
CA VAL A 37 9.24 7.84 16.37
C VAL A 37 10.03 8.07 17.64
N SER A 38 9.46 7.62 18.76
CA SER A 38 10.28 7.37 19.94
C SER A 38 11.12 6.11 19.67
N ASP A 39 12.41 6.12 20.06
CA ASP A 39 13.34 4.97 20.06
C ASP A 39 12.82 3.69 20.77
N LYS A 40 11.56 3.68 21.22
CA LYS A 40 10.90 2.61 21.97
C LYS A 40 10.24 1.56 21.09
N SER A 41 10.78 1.25 19.91
CA SER A 41 10.49 -0.06 19.31
C SER A 41 11.28 -1.09 20.11
N GLY A 42 10.67 -1.62 21.18
CA GLY A 42 11.30 -2.55 22.14
C GLY A 42 11.87 -3.84 21.54
N ASN A 43 11.74 -4.04 20.23
CA ASN A 43 12.23 -5.19 19.47
C ASN A 43 13.41 -4.87 18.54
N GLY A 44 13.99 -3.67 18.57
CA GLY A 44 15.20 -3.31 17.80
C GLY A 44 15.01 -3.23 16.28
N THR A 45 13.78 -3.30 15.77
CA THR A 45 13.46 -3.11 14.35
C THR A 45 12.72 -1.80 14.14
N ALA A 46 13.14 -1.04 13.14
CA ALA A 46 12.51 0.24 12.80
C ALA A 46 11.11 0.02 12.22
N PRO A 47 10.14 0.88 12.57
CA PRO A 47 8.76 0.70 12.16
C PRO A 47 8.59 0.89 10.66
N LEU A 48 7.71 0.09 10.05
CA LEU A 48 7.36 0.13 8.64
C LEU A 48 5.85 0.37 8.49
N TRP A 49 5.50 1.47 7.85
CA TRP A 49 4.13 1.81 7.49
C TRP A 49 3.91 1.71 5.99
N ILE A 50 2.68 1.41 5.58
CA ILE A 50 2.29 1.39 4.17
C ILE A 50 1.27 2.49 3.94
N ALA A 51 1.49 3.31 2.92
CA ALA A 51 0.58 4.33 2.45
C ALA A 51 0.04 3.95 1.06
N LEU A 52 -1.28 3.91 0.92
CA LEU A 52 -1.96 3.57 -0.33
C LEU A 52 -2.48 4.83 -1.02
N ASP A 53 -1.93 5.11 -2.20
CA ASP A 53 -2.29 6.24 -3.05
C ASP A 53 -3.26 5.78 -4.15
N GLU A 54 -4.55 6.03 -3.93
CA GLU A 54 -5.62 5.81 -4.92
C GLU A 54 -5.75 4.36 -5.43
N ILE A 55 -5.66 3.38 -4.52
CA ILE A 55 -5.94 1.97 -4.83
C ILE A 55 -7.45 1.80 -5.03
N GLN A 56 -7.87 1.64 -6.28
CA GLN A 56 -9.29 1.62 -6.67
C GLN A 56 -9.91 0.22 -6.66
N ASP A 57 -9.10 -0.83 -6.78
CA ASP A 57 -9.59 -2.22 -6.77
C ASP A 57 -9.71 -2.76 -5.32
N PRO A 58 -10.92 -3.14 -4.87
CA PRO A 58 -11.13 -3.80 -3.58
C PRO A 58 -10.31 -5.08 -3.39
N GLN A 59 -9.98 -5.82 -4.46
CA GLN A 59 -9.18 -7.03 -4.35
C GLN A 59 -7.73 -6.71 -3.99
N ASN A 60 -7.16 -5.67 -4.60
CA ASN A 60 -5.80 -5.24 -4.33
C ASN A 60 -5.69 -4.61 -2.95
N LEU A 61 -6.65 -3.76 -2.58
CA LEU A 61 -6.75 -3.22 -1.22
C LEU A 61 -6.83 -4.35 -0.17
N GLY A 62 -7.71 -5.33 -0.38
CA GLY A 62 -7.86 -6.47 0.52
C GLY A 62 -6.60 -7.31 0.63
N SER A 63 -5.89 -7.52 -0.49
CA SER A 63 -4.62 -8.27 -0.53
C SER A 63 -3.52 -7.56 0.24
N ILE A 64 -3.41 -6.23 0.12
CA ILE A 64 -2.43 -5.46 0.89
C ILE A 64 -2.77 -5.45 2.38
N ILE A 65 -4.04 -5.28 2.75
CA ILE A 65 -4.48 -5.35 4.16
C ILE A 65 -4.18 -6.74 4.74
N ARG A 66 -4.37 -7.80 3.95
CA ARG A 66 -4.02 -9.17 4.37
C ARG A 66 -2.53 -9.29 4.73
N LEU A 67 -1.62 -8.66 3.97
CA LEU A 67 -0.18 -8.74 4.22
C LEU A 67 0.20 -8.20 5.61
N ARG A 68 -0.53 -7.21 6.13
CA ARG A 68 -0.35 -6.70 7.50
C ARG A 68 -0.61 -7.77 8.56
N ARG A 69 -1.66 -8.59 8.39
CA ARG A 69 -1.97 -9.71 9.29
C ARG A 69 -0.88 -10.76 9.31
N THR A 70 -0.11 -10.85 8.24
CA THR A 70 1.12 -11.67 8.17
C THR A 70 2.25 -11.01 8.97
N ALA A 71 1.95 -10.50 10.17
CA ALA A 71 2.87 -9.84 11.10
C ALA A 71 4.09 -10.73 11.41
N TYR A 72 3.91 -12.06 11.41
CA TYR A 72 4.98 -13.03 11.59
C TYR A 72 6.03 -13.01 10.46
N PHE A 73 5.66 -12.60 9.24
CA PHE A 73 6.59 -12.58 8.09
C PHE A 73 7.00 -11.17 7.67
N PHE A 74 6.14 -10.16 7.85
CA PHE A 74 6.35 -8.84 7.24
C PHE A 74 6.29 -7.65 8.22
N ALA A 75 5.88 -7.86 9.48
CA ALA A 75 5.92 -6.88 10.59
C ALA A 75 5.66 -5.41 10.16
N VAL A 76 4.47 -5.15 9.62
CA VAL A 76 4.01 -3.81 9.20
C VAL A 76 3.21 -3.16 10.33
N ASP A 77 3.65 -2.00 10.80
CA ASP A 77 3.12 -1.30 11.99
C ASP A 77 1.86 -0.50 11.71
N GLY A 78 1.70 0.07 10.52
CA GLY A 78 0.47 0.78 10.10
C GLY A 78 0.13 0.64 8.61
N ILE A 79 -1.17 0.73 8.28
CA ILE A 79 -1.64 0.98 6.91
C ILE A 79 -2.45 2.27 6.91
N VAL A 80 -2.14 3.17 5.98
CA VAL A 80 -2.86 4.40 5.71
C VAL A 80 -3.45 4.32 4.31
N VAL A 81 -4.74 4.65 4.18
CA VAL A 81 -5.44 4.71 2.89
C VAL A 81 -5.86 6.14 2.57
N CYS A 82 -5.83 6.53 1.30
CA CYS A 82 -6.44 7.80 0.89
C CYS A 82 -7.96 7.73 1.08
N THR A 83 -8.58 8.79 1.61
CA THR A 83 -10.05 8.87 1.68
C THR A 83 -10.69 9.12 0.31
N LYS A 84 -9.93 9.71 -0.62
CA LYS A 84 -10.37 10.01 -1.98
C LYS A 84 -9.83 8.99 -2.97
N ASN A 85 -10.62 8.70 -4.01
CA ASN A 85 -10.24 7.87 -5.15
C ASN A 85 -9.68 6.49 -4.78
N SER A 86 -10.09 5.95 -3.62
CA SER A 86 -9.68 4.63 -3.13
C SER A 86 -10.91 3.77 -2.91
N ALA A 87 -10.75 2.45 -3.04
CA ALA A 87 -11.80 1.49 -2.80
C ALA A 87 -12.32 1.63 -1.35
N PRO A 88 -13.65 1.61 -1.14
CA PRO A 88 -14.20 1.59 0.22
C PRO A 88 -13.90 0.26 0.90
N LEU A 89 -13.83 0.27 2.23
CA LEU A 89 -13.74 -0.92 3.08
C LEU A 89 -15.08 -1.70 3.03
N SER A 90 -15.29 -2.40 1.92
CA SER A 90 -16.51 -3.16 1.63
C SER A 90 -16.40 -4.62 2.06
N GLY A 91 -17.51 -5.36 2.02
CA GLY A 91 -17.51 -6.80 2.27
C GLY A 91 -16.58 -7.60 1.35
N VAL A 92 -16.28 -7.08 0.15
CA VAL A 92 -15.28 -7.67 -0.75
C VAL A 92 -13.87 -7.55 -0.16
N VAL A 93 -13.51 -6.35 0.31
CA VAL A 93 -12.22 -6.11 0.99
C VAL A 93 -12.11 -6.98 2.24
N SER A 94 -13.17 -7.04 3.06
CA SER A 94 -13.21 -7.89 4.26
C SER A 94 -12.94 -9.36 3.92
N ARG A 95 -13.61 -9.89 2.89
CA ARG A 95 -13.41 -11.26 2.41
C ARG A 95 -11.98 -11.50 1.91
N VAL A 96 -11.46 -10.65 1.04
CA VAL A 96 -10.11 -10.83 0.44
C VAL A 96 -9.02 -10.67 1.50
N SER A 97 -9.24 -9.79 2.47
CA SER A 97 -8.34 -9.61 3.63
C SER A 97 -8.30 -10.83 4.56
N ALA A 98 -9.20 -11.80 4.37
CA ALA A 98 -9.40 -12.95 5.24
C ALA A 98 -9.53 -12.57 6.72
N GLY A 99 -10.32 -11.54 7.02
CA GLY A 99 -10.56 -11.05 8.38
C GLY A 99 -9.43 -10.21 8.99
N ALA A 100 -8.33 -9.97 8.26
CA ALA A 100 -7.28 -9.03 8.70
C ALA A 100 -7.83 -7.63 8.98
N LEU A 101 -8.83 -7.23 8.19
CA LEU A 101 -9.52 -5.96 8.29
C LEU A 101 -10.21 -5.73 9.65
N GLU A 102 -10.66 -6.79 10.32
CA GLU A 102 -11.37 -6.70 11.62
C GLU A 102 -10.42 -6.71 12.82
N CYS A 103 -9.19 -7.21 12.62
CA CYS A 103 -8.21 -7.39 13.70
C CYS A 103 -7.30 -6.16 13.89
N MET A 104 -7.44 -5.11 13.08
CA MET A 104 -6.43 -4.07 12.94
C MET A 104 -7.04 -2.71 12.65
N ASP A 105 -6.45 -1.67 13.24
CA ASP A 105 -6.80 -0.30 12.91
C ASP A 105 -6.30 0.07 11.51
N ILE A 106 -7.23 0.57 10.67
CA ILE A 106 -6.91 1.19 9.39
C ILE A 106 -7.01 2.69 9.54
N TYR A 107 -5.95 3.36 9.13
CA TYR A 107 -5.87 4.80 9.13
C TYR A 107 -6.27 5.35 7.77
N SER A 108 -6.92 6.49 7.76
CA SER A 108 -7.25 7.21 6.53
C SER A 108 -6.58 8.57 6.51
N ALA A 109 -6.24 9.06 5.32
CA ALA A 109 -5.68 10.37 5.12
C ALA A 109 -6.44 11.12 4.03
N SER A 110 -6.94 12.31 4.37
CA SER A 110 -7.60 13.21 3.42
C SER A 110 -6.65 13.84 2.40
N GLN A 111 -5.42 14.12 2.82
CA GLN A 111 -4.36 14.69 1.99
C GLN A 111 -3.06 13.92 2.19
N LEU A 112 -2.88 12.82 1.45
CA LEU A 112 -1.71 11.97 1.58
C LEU A 112 -0.36 12.71 1.43
N PRO A 113 -0.15 13.60 0.42
CA PRO A 113 1.11 14.35 0.33
C PRO A 113 1.41 15.20 1.57
N LYS A 114 0.38 15.76 2.21
CA LYS A 114 0.54 16.56 3.43
C LYS A 114 0.93 15.68 4.61
N LEU A 115 0.28 14.53 4.75
CA LEU A 115 0.65 13.52 5.76
C LEU A 115 2.10 13.07 5.59
N LEU A 116 2.53 12.78 4.36
CA LEU A 116 3.89 12.34 4.08
C LEU A 116 4.91 13.43 4.43
N LYS A 117 4.64 14.70 4.09
CA LYS A 117 5.50 15.84 4.47
C LYS A 117 5.61 15.99 5.99
N ASN A 118 4.49 15.90 6.71
CA ASN A 118 4.48 16.00 8.17
C ASN A 118 5.24 14.82 8.80
N SER A 119 5.02 13.61 8.29
CA SER A 119 5.69 12.41 8.82
C SER A 119 7.20 12.46 8.55
N LYS A 120 7.61 13.03 7.41
CA LYS A 120 9.03 13.29 7.11
C LYS A 120 9.66 14.26 8.10
N ALA A 121 8.94 15.32 8.50
CA ALA A 121 9.38 16.22 9.56
C ALA A 121 9.53 15.50 10.92
N ASN A 122 8.74 14.45 11.15
CA ASN A 122 8.83 13.58 12.33
C ASN A 122 9.93 12.50 12.23
N GLY A 123 10.82 12.56 11.23
CA GLY A 123 11.94 11.64 11.06
C GLY A 123 11.63 10.35 10.30
N TRP A 124 10.48 10.28 9.59
CA TRP A 124 10.16 9.15 8.73
C TRP A 124 10.78 9.28 7.35
N GLN A 125 11.37 8.20 6.85
CA GLN A 125 11.83 8.09 5.47
C GLN A 125 10.68 7.64 4.55
N VAL A 126 10.40 8.41 3.49
CA VAL A 126 9.31 8.10 2.55
C VAL A 126 9.85 7.41 1.30
N ILE A 127 9.42 6.18 1.04
CA ILE A 127 9.86 5.35 -0.08
C ILE A 127 8.68 5.13 -1.02
N GLY A 128 8.77 5.60 -2.26
CA GLY A 128 7.74 5.37 -3.28
C GLY A 128 7.99 4.07 -4.05
N ALA A 129 6.94 3.27 -4.28
CA ALA A 129 6.99 2.18 -5.24
C ALA A 129 6.74 2.72 -6.65
N ALA A 130 7.70 2.55 -7.56
CA ALA A 130 7.58 3.00 -8.94
C ALA A 130 8.03 1.92 -9.92
N GLY A 131 7.24 1.71 -10.99
CA GLY A 131 7.65 0.94 -12.16
C GLY A 131 8.60 1.76 -13.04
N ARG A 132 9.47 1.07 -13.79
CA ARG A 132 10.51 1.71 -14.63
C ARG A 132 9.95 2.56 -15.78
N ASP A 133 8.68 2.37 -16.14
CA ASP A 133 8.01 3.10 -17.24
C ASP A 133 7.49 4.49 -16.86
N ALA A 134 7.82 4.99 -15.66
CA ALA A 134 7.60 6.39 -15.29
C ALA A 134 8.55 7.35 -16.05
N LYS A 135 8.69 7.18 -17.37
CA LYS A 135 9.52 8.01 -18.25
C LYS A 135 8.90 9.38 -18.61
N ASP A 136 7.63 9.64 -18.29
CA ASP A 136 6.91 10.85 -18.74
C ASP A 136 6.41 11.79 -17.62
N ALA A 137 7.19 11.98 -16.55
CA ALA A 137 6.96 13.07 -15.59
C ALA A 137 8.03 14.19 -15.67
N SER A 138 8.66 14.32 -16.84
CA SER A 138 9.73 15.27 -17.14
C SER A 138 9.22 16.68 -17.45
N GLU A 139 8.59 17.37 -16.51
CA GLU A 139 8.54 18.84 -16.49
C GLU A 139 8.63 19.35 -15.05
N GLY A 140 9.86 19.45 -14.55
CA GLY A 140 10.15 20.09 -13.27
C GLY A 140 11.27 19.43 -12.49
N ASN A 141 12.53 19.74 -12.85
CA ASN A 141 13.73 19.71 -12.00
C ASN A 141 14.02 18.49 -11.09
N HIS A 142 13.44 17.31 -11.36
CA HIS A 142 13.87 16.07 -10.72
C HIS A 142 14.46 15.14 -11.76
N GLN A 143 15.67 14.67 -11.45
CA GLN A 143 16.58 13.96 -12.35
C GLN A 143 15.86 12.86 -13.15
N SER A 144 16.11 12.89 -14.45
CA SER A 144 15.74 11.89 -15.44
C SER A 144 15.86 10.46 -14.87
N LEU A 145 14.73 9.76 -14.78
CA LEU A 145 14.58 8.35 -14.38
C LEU A 145 15.14 7.40 -15.45
N SER A 146 16.39 7.60 -15.87
CA SER A 146 17.05 6.81 -16.90
C SER A 146 18.19 5.93 -16.39
N SER A 147 18.30 5.72 -15.08
CA SER A 147 19.14 4.69 -14.49
C SER A 147 18.53 4.20 -13.18
N LEU A 148 17.86 3.05 -13.20
CA LEU A 148 17.72 2.21 -12.00
C LEU A 148 19.10 1.64 -11.67
N HIS A 149 19.98 2.49 -11.14
CA HIS A 149 20.76 2.09 -9.99
C HIS A 149 19.91 2.50 -8.81
N THR A 150 19.13 1.53 -8.34
CA THR A 150 18.61 1.43 -6.99
C THR A 150 19.24 2.45 -6.04
N SER A 151 18.47 3.46 -5.64
CA SER A 151 18.77 4.23 -4.42
C SER A 151 18.60 3.37 -3.16
N GLU A 152 18.85 2.06 -3.26
CA GLU A 152 18.92 1.13 -2.15
C GLU A 152 19.98 1.56 -1.13
N SER A 153 21.07 2.19 -1.59
CA SER A 153 22.13 2.73 -0.73
C SER A 153 21.64 3.87 0.18
N LEU A 154 20.54 4.55 -0.20
CA LEU A 154 19.96 5.64 0.58
C LEU A 154 18.87 5.16 1.55
N ILE A 155 18.44 3.91 1.46
CA ILE A 155 17.41 3.35 2.35
C ILE A 155 18.06 2.96 3.67
N ASN A 156 17.79 3.71 4.73
CA ASN A 156 18.31 3.41 6.05
C ASN A 156 17.36 2.44 6.76
N VAL A 157 17.77 1.19 6.88
CA VAL A 157 16.98 0.12 7.50
C VAL A 157 16.66 0.41 8.97
N ASN A 158 17.55 1.13 9.64
CA ASN A 158 17.42 1.49 11.05
C ASN A 158 16.49 2.70 11.28
N GLN A 159 16.00 3.33 10.20
CA GLN A 159 15.06 4.44 10.30
C GLN A 159 13.60 4.00 10.06
N PRO A 160 12.64 4.70 10.68
CA PRO A 160 11.21 4.57 10.40
C PRO A 160 10.92 4.80 8.93
N ARG A 161 10.17 3.90 8.30
CA ARG A 161 9.95 3.93 6.86
C ARG A 161 8.46 3.92 6.53
N ILE A 162 8.10 4.66 5.48
CA ILE A 162 6.77 4.66 4.87
C ILE A 162 6.93 4.17 3.43
N LEU A 163 6.36 3.02 3.11
CA LEU A 163 6.27 2.52 1.74
C LEU A 163 4.97 3.04 1.11
N VAL A 164 5.09 3.85 0.07
CA VAL A 164 3.95 4.41 -0.67
C VAL A 164 3.70 3.61 -1.93
N LEU A 165 2.49 3.06 -2.07
CA LEU A 165 2.06 2.27 -3.21
C LEU A 165 1.03 3.05 -4.01
N GLY A 166 1.25 3.14 -5.31
CA GLY A 166 0.34 3.83 -6.23
C GLY A 166 -0.67 2.89 -6.87
N ASN A 167 -1.58 3.49 -7.61
CA ASN A 167 -2.53 2.80 -8.47
C ASN A 167 -1.80 1.95 -9.53
N GLU A 168 -2.38 0.81 -9.90
CA GLU A 168 -1.79 -0.14 -10.85
C GLU A 168 -1.66 0.44 -12.27
N GLY A 169 -2.57 1.34 -12.66
CA GLY A 169 -2.60 1.96 -13.97
C GLY A 169 -1.78 3.24 -14.04
N THR A 170 -2.04 4.19 -13.13
CA THR A 170 -1.40 5.52 -13.18
C THR A 170 -0.12 5.62 -12.34
N GLY A 171 0.15 4.63 -11.49
CA GLY A 171 1.23 4.70 -10.50
C GLY A 171 0.98 5.75 -9.41
N LEU A 172 2.06 6.23 -8.81
CA LEU A 172 2.02 7.30 -7.81
C LEU A 172 1.74 8.65 -8.45
N ARG A 173 0.92 9.49 -7.81
CA ARG A 173 0.69 10.86 -8.28
C ARG A 173 1.95 11.71 -8.17
N ARG A 174 2.15 12.66 -9.10
CA ARG A 174 3.34 13.55 -9.13
C ARG A 174 3.60 14.28 -7.81
N ASN A 175 2.54 14.71 -7.14
CA ASN A 175 2.63 15.39 -5.84
C ASN A 175 3.07 14.46 -4.70
N VAL A 176 2.76 13.17 -4.78
CA VAL A 176 3.24 12.13 -3.85
C VAL A 176 4.69 11.78 -4.17
N GLN A 177 5.01 11.58 -5.45
CA GLN A 177 6.37 11.35 -5.94
C GLN A 177 7.34 12.45 -5.47
N ALA A 178 6.93 13.73 -5.55
CA ALA A 178 7.74 14.87 -5.12
C ALA A 178 8.05 14.89 -3.60
N VAL A 179 7.32 14.12 -2.79
CA VAL A 179 7.55 14.02 -1.33
C VAL A 179 8.44 12.82 -0.98
N CYS A 180 8.47 11.80 -1.85
CA CYS A 180 9.29 10.61 -1.67
C CYS A 180 10.78 10.96 -1.61
N ASP A 181 11.49 10.37 -0.66
CA ASP A 181 12.95 10.45 -0.53
C ASP A 181 13.67 9.54 -1.51
N SER A 182 13.07 8.39 -1.79
CA SER A 182 13.64 7.36 -2.62
C SER A 182 12.55 6.56 -3.32
N PHE A 183 12.92 5.90 -4.41
CA PHE A 183 12.02 5.02 -5.13
C PHE A 183 12.56 3.59 -5.15
N LEU A 184 11.64 2.63 -5.00
CA LEU A 184 11.92 1.21 -5.12
C LEU A 184 11.04 0.64 -6.23
N GLY A 185 11.67 -0.09 -7.14
CA GLY A 185 11.01 -0.76 -8.26
C GLY A 185 11.38 -2.23 -8.27
N ILE A 186 10.52 -3.05 -8.88
CA ILE A 186 10.82 -4.45 -9.17
C ILE A 186 11.28 -4.52 -10.62
N ASP A 187 12.54 -4.91 -10.81
CA ASP A 187 13.10 -5.07 -12.14
C ASP A 187 12.45 -6.25 -12.87
N ARG A 188 12.10 -6.03 -14.15
CA ARG A 188 11.65 -7.12 -15.03
C ARG A 188 12.88 -7.94 -15.42
N LEU A 189 12.79 -9.26 -15.29
CA LEU A 189 13.86 -10.18 -15.69
C LEU A 189 14.00 -10.29 -17.22
N GLN A 190 12.94 -10.02 -17.97
CA GLN A 190 12.95 -10.05 -19.43
C GLN A 190 12.26 -8.80 -19.98
N GLN A 191 12.98 -8.09 -20.84
CA GLN A 191 12.50 -6.92 -21.56
C GLN A 191 11.87 -7.42 -22.86
N ASP A 192 10.63 -7.90 -22.77
CA ASP A 192 9.88 -8.34 -23.94
C ASP A 192 9.02 -7.17 -24.42
N ASP A 193 9.54 -6.35 -25.34
CA ASP A 193 8.88 -5.19 -25.94
C ASP A 193 7.76 -5.58 -26.93
N ARG A 194 7.22 -6.80 -26.83
CA ARG A 194 6.08 -7.23 -27.63
C ARG A 194 4.80 -6.59 -27.11
N PRO A 195 3.93 -6.07 -27.99
CA PRO A 195 2.61 -5.56 -27.59
C PRO A 195 1.80 -6.69 -26.94
N GLY A 196 1.42 -6.51 -25.67
CA GLY A 196 0.77 -7.53 -24.85
C GLY A 196 1.67 -8.16 -23.77
N SER A 197 2.91 -7.68 -23.61
CA SER A 197 3.74 -7.97 -22.43
C SER A 197 3.07 -7.42 -21.17
N VAL A 198 3.18 -8.14 -20.05
CA VAL A 198 2.57 -7.72 -18.79
C VAL A 198 3.38 -6.56 -18.22
N ASP A 199 2.87 -5.35 -18.39
CA ASP A 199 3.60 -4.11 -18.08
C ASP A 199 3.79 -3.86 -16.58
N SER A 200 3.01 -4.49 -15.71
CA SER A 200 3.15 -4.33 -14.27
C SER A 200 2.74 -5.58 -13.49
N LEU A 201 3.41 -5.81 -12.37
CA LEU A 201 3.02 -6.83 -11.43
C LEU A 201 1.78 -6.34 -10.65
N ASN A 202 0.90 -7.26 -10.26
CA ASN A 202 -0.21 -6.94 -9.36
C ASN A 202 0.32 -6.23 -8.10
N VAL A 203 -0.28 -5.10 -7.70
CA VAL A 203 0.23 -4.30 -6.58
C VAL A 203 0.34 -5.10 -5.29
N GLY A 204 -0.55 -6.06 -5.02
CA GLY A 204 -0.50 -6.90 -3.83
C GLY A 204 0.75 -7.78 -3.81
N VAL A 205 1.10 -8.36 -4.97
CA VAL A 205 2.31 -9.18 -5.12
C VAL A 205 3.56 -8.30 -5.04
N ALA A 206 3.55 -7.14 -5.72
CA ALA A 206 4.65 -6.18 -5.67
C ALA A 206 4.91 -5.72 -4.22
N THR A 207 3.84 -5.41 -3.49
CA THR A 207 3.89 -5.03 -2.08
C THR A 207 4.59 -6.10 -1.24
N GLY A 208 4.23 -7.37 -1.41
CA GLY A 208 4.88 -8.47 -0.69
C GLY A 208 6.39 -8.56 -0.94
N ILE A 209 6.81 -8.44 -2.20
CA ILE A 209 8.23 -8.46 -2.59
C ILE A 209 8.98 -7.27 -1.99
N LEU A 210 8.41 -6.06 -2.10
CA LEU A 210 9.02 -4.83 -1.59
C LEU A 210 9.18 -4.87 -0.07
N ILE A 211 8.16 -5.32 0.67
CA ILE A 211 8.25 -5.45 2.13
C ILE A 211 9.30 -6.50 2.52
N SER A 212 9.32 -7.66 1.84
CA SER A 212 10.33 -8.69 2.06
C SER A 212 11.74 -8.14 1.89
N HIS A 213 11.96 -7.35 0.84
CA HIS A 213 13.25 -6.72 0.56
C HIS A 213 13.63 -5.71 1.65
N LEU A 214 12.69 -4.88 2.11
CA LEU A 214 12.92 -3.86 3.13
C LEU A 214 13.20 -4.41 4.53
N LYS A 215 12.76 -5.65 4.83
CA LYS A 215 12.94 -6.30 6.14
C LYS A 215 14.12 -7.29 6.21
N THR A 216 14.62 -7.77 5.08
CA THR A 216 15.72 -8.75 5.03
C THR A 216 17.11 -8.10 5.07
N LYS A 217 17.20 -6.79 4.81
CA LYS A 217 18.40 -5.97 5.05
C LYS A 217 18.41 -5.49 6.49
#